data_AF-A0ABD2AF59-F1
#
_entry.id   AF-A0ABD2AF59-F1
#
_cell.length_a   1.000
_cell.length_b   1.000
_cell.length_c   1.000
_cell.angle_alpha   90.00
_cell.angle_beta   90.00
_cell.angle_gamma   90.00
#
_symmetry.space_group_name_H-M   'P 1'
#
loop_
_entity.id
_entity.type
_entity.pdbx_description
1 polymer ?
#
loop_
_entity_poly.entity_id
_entity_poly.type
_entity_poly.pdbx_seq_one_letter_code
_entity_poly.pdbx_strand_id
1 'polypeptide(L)'
;MIYHLRKIKIVTVYNSPANNFTYKDLDKLFNARNFILILGIRSGIVTETIRRGHTLYKYCIKSNCSIIFPNKPTHYLINKMIPATIDVGFIKNVTLLADLMVLQELNSDHYPVFFTIGTTNI
;
A
#
# COMPACT_ATOMS: atom_id res chain seq x y z
N MET A 1 -0.93 -12.54 34.23
CA MET A 1 -0.78 -11.52 33.16
C MET A 1 -1.31 -12.13 31.87
N ILE A 2 -2.39 -11.59 31.30
CA ILE A 2 -2.96 -12.09 30.05
C ILE A 2 -2.29 -11.32 28.91
N TYR A 3 -1.53 -12.01 28.07
CA TYR A 3 -0.97 -11.41 26.86
C TYR A 3 -2.02 -11.43 25.75
N HIS A 4 -2.34 -10.26 25.20
CA HIS A 4 -3.16 -10.18 24.00
C HIS A 4 -2.27 -10.30 22.76
N LEU A 5 -2.29 -11.49 22.14
CA LEU A 5 -1.66 -11.71 20.84
C LEU A 5 -2.31 -10.81 19.77
N ARG A 6 -1.58 -9.81 19.29
CA ARG A 6 -1.98 -9.00 18.12
C ARG A 6 -1.53 -9.71 16.85
N LYS A 7 -2.49 -10.12 16.01
CA LYS A 7 -2.22 -10.72 14.69
C LYS A 7 -2.25 -9.65 13.62
N ILE A 8 -1.19 -9.59 12.81
CA ILE A 8 -1.11 -8.74 11.63
C ILE A 8 -1.33 -9.60 10.40
N LYS A 9 -2.22 -9.17 9.50
CA LYS A 9 -2.45 -9.77 8.20
C LYS A 9 -1.76 -8.91 7.14
N ILE A 10 -0.81 -9.51 6.44
CA ILE A 10 -0.15 -8.90 5.29
C ILE A 10 -0.76 -9.51 4.04
N VAL A 11 -1.18 -8.64 3.11
CA VAL A 11 -1.77 -9.02 1.83
C VAL A 11 -0.98 -8.33 0.73
N THR A 12 -0.48 -9.09 -0.24
CA THR A 12 0.17 -8.54 -1.43
C THR A 12 -0.79 -8.61 -2.59
N VAL A 13 -0.95 -7.51 -3.33
CA VAL A 13 -1.87 -7.42 -4.45
C VAL A 13 -1.12 -6.83 -5.63
N TYR A 14 -1.20 -7.50 -6.78
CA TYR A 14 -0.83 -6.92 -8.06
C TYR A 14 -2.10 -6.58 -8.83
N ASN A 15 -2.18 -5.36 -9.38
CA ASN A 15 -3.24 -4.96 -10.28
C ASN A 15 -2.66 -4.50 -11.61
N SER A 16 -3.04 -5.19 -12.69
CA SER A 16 -2.63 -4.81 -14.05
C SER A 16 -3.04 -3.37 -14.36
N PRO A 17 -2.22 -2.58 -15.09
CA PRO A 17 -2.59 -1.22 -15.51
C PRO A 17 -3.83 -1.13 -16.39
N ALA A 18 -4.35 -2.24 -16.92
CA ALA A 18 -5.63 -2.28 -17.63
C ALA A 18 -6.85 -2.34 -16.69
N ASN A 19 -6.66 -2.74 -15.43
CA ASN A 19 -7.74 -3.05 -14.50
C ASN A 19 -8.01 -1.91 -13.51
N ASN A 20 -9.26 -1.78 -13.07
CA ASN A 20 -9.68 -0.84 -12.04
C ASN A 20 -10.23 -1.61 -10.83
N PHE A 21 -9.88 -1.15 -9.63
CA PHE A 21 -10.53 -1.65 -8.42
C PHE A 21 -11.97 -1.14 -8.33
N THR A 22 -12.89 -2.02 -7.99
CA THR A 22 -14.22 -1.66 -7.52
C THR A 22 -14.29 -1.68 -6.00
N TYR A 23 -15.30 -1.03 -5.42
CA TYR A 23 -15.55 -1.13 -3.97
C TYR A 23 -15.73 -2.59 -3.52
N LYS A 24 -16.35 -3.45 -4.36
CA LYS A 24 -16.53 -4.87 -4.06
C LYS A 24 -15.21 -5.63 -3.98
N ASP A 25 -14.23 -5.27 -4.80
CA ASP A 25 -12.89 -5.86 -4.75
C ASP A 25 -12.15 -5.43 -3.49
N LEU A 26 -12.24 -4.13 -3.16
CA LEU A 26 -11.65 -3.58 -1.94
C LEU A 26 -12.30 -4.18 -0.70
N ASP A 27 -13.62 -4.32 -0.67
CA ASP A 27 -14.31 -4.97 0.46
C ASP A 27 -13.76 -6.37 0.70
N LYS A 28 -13.51 -7.18 -0.33
CA LYS A 28 -12.90 -8.51 -0.15
C LYS A 28 -11.50 -8.44 0.48
N LEU A 29 -10.70 -7.45 0.08
CA LEU A 29 -9.34 -7.25 0.60
C LEU A 29 -9.36 -6.76 2.06
N PHE A 30 -10.32 -5.89 2.40
CA PHE A 30 -10.45 -5.26 3.71
C PHE A 30 -11.44 -5.95 4.67
N ASN A 31 -12.12 -7.03 4.27
CA ASN A 31 -13.15 -7.72 5.08
C ASN A 31 -12.62 -8.43 6.34
N ALA A 32 -11.32 -8.34 6.64
CA ALA A 32 -10.80 -8.87 7.89
C ALA A 32 -10.78 -7.78 8.96
N ARG A 33 -11.39 -8.03 10.12
CA ARG A 33 -11.32 -7.15 11.31
C ARG A 33 -9.89 -7.00 11.90
N ASN A 34 -8.89 -7.62 11.30
CA ASN A 34 -7.51 -7.62 11.76
C ASN A 34 -6.75 -6.40 11.24
N PHE A 35 -5.55 -6.19 11.77
CA PHE A 35 -4.55 -5.28 11.23
C PHE A 35 -4.21 -5.71 9.79
N ILE A 36 -4.62 -4.94 8.78
CA ILE A 36 -4.38 -5.27 7.38
C ILE A 36 -3.33 -4.30 6.83
N LEU A 37 -2.32 -4.87 6.17
CA LEU A 37 -1.43 -4.16 5.27
C LEU A 37 -1.60 -4.72 3.85
N ILE A 38 -2.09 -3.90 2.92
CA ILE A 38 -2.15 -4.26 1.49
C ILE A 38 -1.01 -3.56 0.77
N LEU A 39 -0.21 -4.26 -0.04
CA LEU A 39 0.94 -3.72 -0.77
C LEU A 39 0.84 -4.00 -2.28
N GLY A 40 1.43 -3.15 -3.10
CA GLY A 40 1.59 -3.38 -4.55
C GLY A 40 0.41 -2.91 -5.42
N ILE A 41 -0.49 -2.10 -4.84
CA ILE A 41 -1.61 -1.56 -5.61
C ILE A 41 -1.08 -0.48 -6.55
N ARG A 42 -1.09 -0.79 -7.84
CA ARG A 42 -0.85 0.17 -8.92
C ARG A 42 -1.96 1.21 -9.01
N SER A 43 -1.93 2.21 -8.14
CA SER A 43 -2.65 3.45 -8.36
C SER A 43 -1.78 4.35 -9.22
N GLY A 44 -2.33 5.00 -10.25
CA GLY A 44 -1.69 6.25 -10.71
C GLY A 44 -1.58 7.22 -9.52
N ILE A 45 -0.79 8.29 -9.64
CA ILE A 45 -0.65 9.35 -8.61
C ILE A 45 -1.94 9.46 -7.79
N VAL A 46 -1.85 9.16 -6.49
CA VAL A 46 -3.00 9.16 -5.57
C VAL A 46 -3.39 10.61 -5.29
N THR A 47 -3.98 11.24 -6.30
CA THR A 47 -4.58 12.56 -6.27
C THR A 47 -6.03 12.43 -6.71
N GLU A 48 -6.86 13.39 -6.32
CA GLU A 48 -8.28 13.46 -6.69
C GLU A 48 -8.52 13.46 -8.22
N THR A 49 -7.47 13.76 -8.99
CA THR A 49 -7.48 13.90 -10.46
C THR A 49 -7.37 12.58 -11.21
N ILE A 50 -6.81 11.51 -10.63
CA ILE A 50 -6.68 10.22 -11.33
C ILE A 50 -7.77 9.27 -10.83
N ARG A 51 -8.69 8.89 -11.73
CA ARG A 51 -9.87 8.03 -11.46
C ARG A 51 -9.55 6.81 -10.57
N ARG A 52 -8.40 6.16 -10.78
CA ARG A 52 -7.93 5.00 -10.01
C ARG A 52 -7.51 5.35 -8.58
N GLY A 53 -6.69 6.39 -8.43
CA GLY A 53 -6.28 6.90 -7.12
C GLY A 53 -7.49 7.40 -6.32
N HIS A 54 -8.45 8.03 -6.99
CA HIS A 54 -9.67 8.55 -6.37
C HIS A 54 -10.56 7.48 -5.75
N THR A 55 -10.78 6.34 -6.44
CA THR A 55 -11.58 5.23 -5.88
C THR A 55 -10.94 4.67 -4.61
N LEU A 56 -9.63 4.49 -4.62
CA LEU A 56 -8.87 3.98 -3.47
C LEU A 56 -8.87 4.97 -2.30
N TYR A 57 -8.68 6.26 -2.60
CA TYR A 57 -8.74 7.35 -1.62
C TYR A 57 -10.12 7.44 -0.96
N LYS A 58 -11.19 7.49 -1.75
CA LYS A 58 -12.57 7.52 -1.24
C LYS A 58 -12.92 6.26 -0.44
N TYR A 59 -12.43 5.10 -0.85
CA TYR A 59 -12.61 3.87 -0.09
C TYR A 59 -11.95 4.00 1.30
N CYS A 60 -10.73 4.53 1.37
CA CYS A 60 -10.05 4.65 2.65
C CYS A 60 -10.70 5.62 3.63
N ILE A 61 -11.18 6.76 3.13
CA ILE A 61 -11.97 7.68 3.95
C ILE A 61 -13.19 6.96 4.54
N LYS A 62 -13.94 6.22 3.70
CA LYS A 62 -15.15 5.51 4.14
C LYS A 62 -14.84 4.37 5.13
N SER A 63 -13.72 3.68 4.94
CA SER A 63 -13.38 2.46 5.67
C SER A 63 -12.45 2.68 6.86
N ASN A 64 -12.11 3.94 7.17
CA ASN A 64 -11.13 4.34 8.16
C ASN A 64 -9.79 3.59 7.99
N CYS A 65 -9.26 3.62 6.76
CA CYS A 65 -7.88 3.19 6.47
C CYS A 65 -7.01 4.38 6.04
N SER A 66 -5.71 4.20 6.18
CA SER A 66 -4.72 5.17 5.70
C SER A 66 -4.00 4.61 4.48
N ILE A 67 -3.70 5.49 3.54
CA ILE A 67 -2.82 5.18 2.41
C ILE A 67 -1.41 5.54 2.82
N ILE A 68 -0.47 4.63 2.55
CA ILE A 68 0.94 4.83 2.81
C ILE A 68 1.73 4.64 1.52
N PHE A 69 2.76 5.45 1.35
CA PHE A 69 3.63 5.40 0.18
C PHE A 69 4.99 5.99 0.54
N PRO A 70 6.08 5.58 -0.11
CA PRO A 70 7.37 6.19 0.10
C PRO A 70 7.44 7.58 -0.54
N ASN A 71 8.28 8.45 0.01
CA ASN A 71 8.57 9.78 -0.56
C ASN A 71 9.41 9.72 -1.84
N LYS A 72 9.96 8.55 -2.18
CA LYS A 72 10.73 8.32 -3.41
C LYS A 72 9.88 7.56 -4.42
N PRO A 73 10.08 7.77 -5.74
CA PRO A 73 9.36 7.03 -6.78
C PRO A 73 9.65 5.53 -6.71
N THR A 74 8.62 4.72 -6.95
CA THR A 74 8.68 3.24 -6.90
C THR A 74 8.79 2.61 -8.29
N HIS A 75 8.60 3.40 -9.35
CA HIS A 75 8.63 2.92 -10.72
C HIS A 75 9.27 3.96 -11.63
N TYR A 76 10.10 3.47 -12.54
CA TYR A 76 10.83 4.27 -13.52
C TYR A 76 10.68 3.61 -14.89
N LEU A 77 10.00 4.29 -15.82
CA LEU A 77 9.95 3.84 -17.21
C LEU A 77 11.34 3.89 -17.87
N ILE A 78 11.48 3.18 -19.00
CA ILE A 78 12.66 3.11 -19.88
C ILE A 78 13.56 4.36 -19.75
N ASN A 79 14.84 4.14 -19.44
CA ASN A 79 15.87 5.16 -19.19
C ASN A 79 15.71 6.01 -17.91
N LYS A 80 14.87 5.61 -16.95
CA LYS A 80 14.71 6.28 -15.65
C LYS A 80 14.21 7.74 -15.71
N MET A 81 13.61 8.16 -16.83
CA MET A 81 13.25 9.58 -17.03
C MET A 81 11.88 9.96 -16.47
N ILE A 82 10.95 9.01 -16.34
CA ILE A 82 9.58 9.29 -15.85
C ILE A 82 9.37 8.58 -14.51
N PRO A 83 9.71 9.22 -13.38
CA PRO A 83 9.46 8.67 -12.06
C PRO A 83 7.96 8.65 -11.74
N ALA A 84 7.48 7.56 -11.15
CA ALA A 84 6.14 7.49 -10.60
C ALA A 84 6.13 6.70 -9.28
N THR A 85 5.32 7.17 -8.32
CA THR A 85 4.98 6.40 -7.11
C THR A 85 3.66 5.71 -7.37
N ILE A 86 3.74 4.46 -7.85
CA ILE A 86 2.56 3.66 -8.18
C ILE A 86 2.41 2.45 -7.29
N ASP A 87 3.42 2.09 -6.51
CA ASP A 87 3.34 1.01 -5.54
C ASP A 87 2.98 1.61 -4.18
N VAL A 88 1.69 1.56 -3.85
CA VAL A 88 1.17 2.10 -2.59
C VAL A 88 0.71 0.99 -1.65
N GLY A 89 0.75 1.30 -0.36
CA GLY A 89 0.25 0.47 0.70
C GLY A 89 -1.03 1.02 1.33
N PHE A 90 -1.81 0.15 1.95
CA PHE A 90 -3.01 0.52 2.71
C PHE A 90 -2.99 -0.13 4.07
N ILE A 91 -3.27 0.66 5.10
CA ILE A 91 -3.20 0.21 6.48
C ILE A 91 -4.50 0.47 7.20
N LYS A 92 -4.96 -0.52 7.96
CA LYS A 92 -6.14 -0.38 8.82
C LYS A 92 -5.82 -0.91 10.20
N ASN A 93 -6.12 -0.08 11.21
CA ASN A 93 -5.86 -0.35 12.62
C ASN A 93 -4.38 -0.55 12.99
N VAL A 94 -3.41 -0.40 12.07
CA VAL A 94 -1.96 -0.51 12.35
C VAL A 94 -1.42 0.85 12.77
N THR A 95 -0.90 0.95 14.00
CA THR A 95 -0.35 2.20 14.56
C THR A 95 1.18 2.23 14.65
N LEU A 96 1.86 1.11 14.38
CA LEU A 96 3.32 0.96 14.52
C LEU A 96 3.97 0.64 13.17
N LEU A 97 3.83 1.54 12.20
CA LEU A 97 4.57 1.48 10.94
C LEU A 97 5.64 2.56 10.93
N ALA A 98 6.87 2.16 10.69
CA ALA A 98 8.01 3.04 10.50
C ALA A 98 8.66 2.79 9.14
N ASP A 99 9.27 3.84 8.60
CA ASP A 99 10.29 3.77 7.54
C ASP A 99 9.87 3.12 6.20
N LEU A 100 9.03 3.82 5.43
CA LEU A 100 8.79 3.47 4.03
C LEU A 100 9.97 3.90 3.16
N MET A 101 10.78 2.93 2.75
CA MET A 101 12.01 3.16 1.97
C MET A 101 11.95 2.46 0.62
N VAL A 102 12.60 3.06 -0.39
CA VAL A 102 12.72 2.49 -1.73
C VAL A 102 14.15 2.01 -1.95
N LEU A 103 14.31 0.75 -2.37
CA LEU A 103 15.61 0.17 -2.71
C LEU A 103 15.83 0.23 -4.22
N GLN A 104 16.90 0.89 -4.65
CA GLN A 104 17.16 1.18 -6.07
C GLN A 104 18.09 0.16 -6.75
N GLU A 105 18.53 -0.86 -6.01
CA GLU A 105 19.66 -1.72 -6.37
C GLU A 105 19.27 -2.95 -7.20
N LEU A 106 17.98 -3.18 -7.43
CA LEU A 106 17.50 -4.31 -8.22
C LEU A 106 17.38 -3.97 -9.71
N ASN A 107 17.65 -4.95 -10.58
CA ASN A 107 17.47 -4.85 -12.03
C ASN A 107 15.98 -5.04 -12.42
N SER A 108 15.14 -4.07 -12.05
CA SER A 108 13.72 -3.98 -12.38
C SER A 108 13.32 -2.52 -12.65
N ASP A 109 12.30 -2.32 -13.46
CA ASP A 109 11.62 -1.04 -13.65
C ASP A 109 10.77 -0.61 -12.43
N HIS A 110 10.47 -1.56 -11.53
CA HIS A 110 9.92 -1.31 -10.20
C HIS A 110 11.01 -1.43 -9.13
N TYR A 111 11.07 -0.43 -8.26
CA TYR A 111 11.92 -0.44 -7.09
C TYR A 111 11.16 -1.00 -5.89
N PRO A 112 11.69 -2.02 -5.19
CA PRO A 112 11.07 -2.56 -4.00
C PRO A 112 10.86 -1.49 -2.92
N VAL A 113 9.73 -1.62 -2.22
CA VAL A 113 9.39 -0.80 -1.06
C VAL A 113 9.52 -1.64 0.20
N PHE A 114 10.32 -1.16 1.14
CA PHE A 114 10.49 -1.71 2.47
C PHE A 114 9.72 -0.87 3.47
N PHE A 115 9.23 -1.52 4.52
CA PHE A 115 8.63 -0.89 5.68
C PHE A 115 8.90 -1.77 6.90
N THR A 116 8.88 -1.17 8.07
CA THR A 116 9.04 -1.87 9.34
C THR A 116 7.73 -1.83 10.11
N ILE A 117 7.32 -2.97 10.65
CA ILE A 117 6.23 -3.03 11.61
C ILE A 117 6.83 -3.22 13.00
N GLY A 118 6.60 -2.24 13.88
CA GLY A 118 7.03 -2.33 15.26
C GLY A 118 6.28 -3.45 15.99
N THR A 119 7.04 -4.31 16.65
CA THR A 119 6.51 -5.28 17.61
C THR A 119 6.73 -4.73 19.01
N THR A 120 5.75 -4.88 19.90
CA THR A 120 6.04 -4.75 21.33
C THR A 120 6.90 -5.95 21.71
N ASN A 121 8.15 -5.71 22.12
CA ASN A 121 8.94 -6.74 22.79
C ASN A 121 8.15 -7.18 24.03
N ILE A 122 7.78 -8.45 24.06
CA ILE A 122 7.29 -9.12 25.27
C ILE A 122 8.52 -9.70 25.96
#